data_AF-A0A1F4BMP8-F1
#
_entry.id   AF-A0A1F4BMP8-F1
#
_cell.length_a   1.000
_cell.length_b   1.000
_cell.length_c   1.000
_cell.angle_alpha   90.00
_cell.angle_beta   90.00
_cell.angle_gamma   90.00
#
_symmetry.space_group_name_H-M   'P 1'
#
loop_
_entity.id
_entity.type
_entity.pdbx_description
1 polymer ?
#
loop_
_entity_poly.entity_id
_entity_poly.type
_entity_poly.pdbx_seq_one_letter_code
_entity_poly.pdbx_strand_id
1 'polypeptide(L)' 'MLLLALLSGCAGVQEAGDTRPVNLSGFSASFQQGYTEGCDSAGTRSQRRNEGRYRTEADYMRGWNDGFSACQRRR' A
#
# COMPACT_ATOMS: atom_id res chain seq x y z
N MET A 1 -23.45 -12.24 35.61
CA MET A 1 -21.99 -12.05 35.56
C MET A 1 -21.57 -12.27 34.11
N LEU A 2 -21.79 -11.27 33.24
CA LEU A 2 -20.79 -10.28 32.76
C LEU A 2 -19.98 -10.88 31.57
N LEU A 3 -20.44 -10.73 30.32
CA LEU A 3 -20.01 -9.70 29.33
C LEU A 3 -18.54 -9.81 28.89
N LEU A 4 -18.28 -10.09 27.60
CA LEU A 4 -17.63 -9.17 26.65
C LEU A 4 -17.31 -9.85 25.30
N ALA A 5 -17.98 -9.36 24.25
CA ALA A 5 -17.46 -9.35 22.88
C ALA A 5 -16.18 -8.48 22.83
N LEU A 6 -15.28 -8.72 21.86
CA LEU A 6 -14.61 -7.67 21.07
C LEU A 6 -13.63 -8.29 20.06
N LEU A 7 -14.04 -8.19 18.79
CA LEU A 7 -13.25 -7.85 17.60
C LEU A 7 -11.72 -7.75 17.78
N SER A 8 -10.99 -8.61 17.09
CA SER A 8 -9.76 -8.16 16.43
C SER A 8 -9.62 -8.92 15.12
N GLY A 9 -10.28 -8.39 14.09
CA GLY A 9 -9.81 -8.65 12.73
C GLY A 9 -8.40 -8.08 12.67
N CYS A 10 -7.41 -8.92 12.39
CA CYS A 10 -6.09 -8.45 11.99
C CYS A 10 -6.27 -7.66 10.68
N ALA A 11 -6.58 -6.36 10.78
CA ALA A 11 -6.26 -5.43 9.71
C ALA A 11 -4.74 -5.52 9.58
N GLY A 12 -4.30 -6.24 8.54
CA GLY A 12 -2.90 -6.52 8.30
C GLY A 12 -2.11 -5.22 8.38
N VAL A 13 -1.31 -5.09 9.42
CA VAL A 13 -0.20 -4.15 9.43
C VAL A 13 0.68 -4.59 8.26
N GLN A 14 0.52 -3.92 7.12
CA GLN A 14 1.50 -3.99 6.05
C GLN A 14 2.75 -3.30 6.59
N GLU A 15 3.62 -4.08 7.22
CA GLU A 15 5.01 -3.72 7.41
C GLU A 15 5.71 -3.78 6.04
N ALA A 16 5.40 -2.79 5.22
CA ALA A 16 6.11 -2.52 3.97
C ALA A 16 7.41 -1.78 4.32
N GLY A 17 8.54 -2.35 3.90
CA GLY A 17 9.86 -1.95 4.33
C GLY A 17 10.26 -0.49 4.04
N ASP A 18 11.28 -0.09 4.81
CA ASP A 18 12.00 1.19 4.83
C ASP A 18 11.32 2.35 5.58
N THR A 19 11.81 2.55 6.81
CA THR A 19 11.28 3.37 7.91
C THR A 19 11.52 4.87 7.76
N ARG A 20 11.23 5.44 6.58
CA ARG A 20 11.06 6.90 6.45
C ARG A 20 9.60 7.20 6.14
N PRO A 21 8.85 7.83 7.07
CA PRO A 21 7.44 8.12 6.86
C PRO A 21 7.29 9.05 5.65
N VAL A 22 6.61 8.57 4.62
CA VAL A 22 6.25 9.36 3.44
C VAL A 22 4.90 10.03 3.73
N ASN A 23 4.86 11.36 3.63
CA ASN A 23 3.60 12.07 3.84
C ASN A 23 2.72 11.95 2.59
N LEU A 24 1.61 11.22 2.74
CA LEU A 24 0.62 11.04 1.67
C LEU A 24 -0.71 11.80 1.91
N SER A 25 -0.78 12.69 2.90
CA SER A 25 -2.04 13.32 3.36
C SER A 25 -2.74 14.20 2.31
N GLY A 26 -2.04 14.63 1.26
CA GLY A 26 -2.59 15.41 0.14
C GLY A 26 -3.03 14.57 -1.06
N PHE A 27 -2.82 13.27 -1.03
CA PHE A 27 -3.15 12.37 -2.15
C PHE A 27 -4.48 11.65 -1.91
N SER A 28 -5.14 11.24 -2.99
CA SER A 28 -6.38 10.47 -2.92
C SER A 28 -6.17 9.10 -2.27
N ALA A 29 -7.22 8.52 -1.69
CA ALA A 29 -7.15 7.18 -1.12
C ALA A 29 -6.72 6.11 -2.14
N SER A 30 -7.12 6.29 -3.41
CA SER A 30 -6.72 5.43 -4.54
C SER A 30 -5.21 5.48 -4.76
N PHE A 31 -4.61 6.68 -4.74
CA PHE A 31 -3.16 6.85 -4.82
C PHE A 31 -2.43 6.23 -3.61
N GLN A 32 -2.91 6.47 -2.39
CA GLN A 32 -2.29 5.94 -1.17
C GLN A 32 -2.23 4.41 -1.17
N GLN A 33 -3.30 3.76 -1.61
CA GLN A 33 -3.36 2.31 -1.72
C GLN A 33 -2.44 1.79 -2.82
N GLY A 34 -2.44 2.43 -3.99
CA GLY A 34 -1.48 2.13 -5.05
C GLY A 34 -0.05 2.22 -4.54
N TYR A 35 0.31 3.30 -3.84
CA TYR A 35 1.64 3.53 -3.28
C TYR A 35 2.11 2.42 -2.35
N THR A 36 1.23 1.99 -1.44
CA THR A 36 1.53 0.91 -0.49
C THR A 36 1.79 -0.41 -1.23
N GLU A 37 0.88 -0.80 -2.12
CA GLU A 37 1.01 -2.05 -2.90
C GLU A 37 2.21 -2.03 -3.87
N GLY A 38 2.54 -0.86 -4.42
CA GLY A 38 3.73 -0.63 -5.23
C GLY A 38 5.01 -0.85 -4.43
N CYS A 39 5.08 -0.28 -3.22
CA CYS A 39 6.22 -0.46 -2.33
C CYS A 39 6.40 -1.94 -1.92
N ASP A 40 5.32 -2.64 -1.58
CA ASP A 40 5.31 -4.08 -1.29
C ASP A 40 5.83 -4.91 -2.47
N SER A 41 5.50 -4.49 -3.70
CA SER A 41 5.94 -5.14 -4.92
C SER A 41 7.43 -4.96 -5.20
N ALA A 42 8.05 -3.87 -4.71
CA ALA A 42 9.42 -3.46 -5.05
C ALA A 42 10.51 -4.47 -4.64
N GLY A 43 10.20 -5.45 -3.78
CA GLY A 43 11.15 -6.51 -3.50
C GLY A 43 10.55 -7.88 -3.31
N THR A 44 9.51 -8.16 -4.07
CA THR A 44 9.11 -9.53 -4.33
C THR A 44 9.21 -9.78 -5.84
N ARG A 45 9.32 -11.05 -6.25
CA ARG A 45 9.29 -11.41 -7.69
C ARG A 45 7.90 -11.23 -8.32
N SER A 46 6.88 -10.93 -7.52
CA SER A 46 5.49 -10.85 -7.95
C SER A 46 4.96 -9.43 -7.72
N GLN A 47 4.48 -8.78 -8.78
CA GLN A 47 3.84 -7.49 -8.65
C GLN A 47 2.49 -7.65 -7.94
N ARG A 48 2.42 -7.21 -6.69
CA ARG A 48 1.18 -7.10 -5.91
C ARG A 48 0.47 -5.82 -6.37
N ARG A 49 -0.50 -5.98 -7.27
CA ARG A 49 -1.39 -4.89 -7.67
C ARG A 49 -2.76 -5.40 -8.07
N ASN A 50 -3.78 -4.59 -7.81
CA ASN A 50 -5.10 -4.77 -8.40
C ASN A 50 -5.06 -4.34 -9.87
N GLU A 51 -4.98 -5.33 -10.77
CA GLU A 51 -4.93 -5.12 -12.23
C GLU A 51 -6.10 -4.31 -12.79
N GLY A 52 -7.31 -4.47 -12.24
CA GLY A 52 -8.48 -3.71 -12.67
C GLY A 52 -8.27 -2.21 -12.40
N ARG A 53 -7.95 -1.89 -11.15
CA ARG A 53 -7.71 -0.51 -10.71
C ARG A 53 -6.48 0.10 -11.36
N TYR A 54 -5.43 -0.69 -11.59
CA TYR A 54 -4.24 -0.24 -12.32
C TYR A 54 -4.57 0.25 -13.75
N ARG A 55 -5.59 -0.32 -14.38
CA ARG A 55 -5.99 0.04 -15.75
C ARG A 55 -7.02 1.17 -15.78
N THR A 56 -7.87 1.27 -14.76
CA THR A 56 -9.04 2.17 -14.78
C THR A 56 -8.91 3.39 -13.87
N GLU A 57 -8.08 3.32 -12.82
CA GLU A 57 -7.88 4.39 -11.86
C GLU A 57 -6.48 5.01 -12.01
N ALA A 58 -6.42 6.17 -12.64
CA ALA A 58 -5.16 6.87 -12.88
C ALA A 58 -4.40 7.18 -11.58
N ASP A 59 -5.11 7.49 -10.50
CA ASP A 59 -4.52 7.74 -9.18
C ASP A 59 -3.86 6.49 -8.60
N TYR A 60 -4.54 5.36 -8.63
CA TYR A 60 -3.99 4.08 -8.19
C TYR A 60 -2.75 3.70 -9.01
N MET A 61 -2.82 3.81 -10.34
CA MET A 61 -1.70 3.54 -11.23
C MET A 61 -0.48 4.40 -10.91
N ARG A 62 -0.68 5.72 -10.73
CA ARG A 62 0.40 6.65 -10.35
C ARG A 62 0.99 6.29 -8.99
N GLY A 63 0.13 6.08 -7.99
CA GLY A 63 0.55 5.67 -6.65
C GLY A 63 1.41 4.42 -6.71
N TRP A 64 0.97 3.38 -7.43
CA TRP A 64 1.69 2.12 -7.55
C TRP A 64 3.07 2.27 -8.18
N ASN A 65 3.20 3.02 -9.27
CA ASN A 65 4.49 3.26 -9.92
C ASN A 65 5.45 4.06 -9.02
N ASP A 66 4.93 5.08 -8.33
CA ASP A 66 5.71 5.90 -7.40
C ASP A 66 6.18 5.09 -6.19
N GLY A 67 5.30 4.29 -5.59
CA GLY A 67 5.62 3.40 -4.48
C GLY A 67 6.65 2.35 -4.85
N PHE A 68 6.47 1.69 -6.01
CA PHE A 68 7.42 0.71 -6.54
C PHE A 68 8.81 1.33 -6.72
N SER A 69 8.87 2.47 -7.42
CA SER A 69 10.13 3.16 -7.67
C SER A 69 10.79 3.68 -6.39
N ALA A 70 10.00 4.21 -5.45
CA ALA A 70 10.50 4.72 -4.18
C ALA A 70 11.16 3.61 -3.37
N CYS A 71 10.50 2.46 -3.22
CA CYS A 71 11.03 1.37 -2.40
C CYS A 71 12.06 0.50 -3.12
N GLN A 72 12.11 0.52 -4.46
CA GLN A 72 13.18 -0.10 -5.23
C GLN A 72 14.50 0.66 -5.09
N ARG A 73 14.47 2.01 -5.08
CA ARG A 73 15.68 2.85 -4.93
C ARG A 73 16.29 2.83 -3.53
N ARG A 74 15.54 2.39 -2.52
CA ARG A 74 15.98 2.35 -1.12
C ARG A 74 16.57 1.00 -0.70
N ARG A 75 16.65 0.04 -1.62
CA ARG A 75 17.24 -1.28 -1.41
C ARG A 75 18.65 -1.37 -1.98
#